data_AF-A0A9X3WIH9-F1
#
_entry.id   AF-A0A9X3WIH9-F1
#
_cell.length_a   1.000
_cell.length_b   1.000
_cell.length_c   1.000
_cell.angle_alpha   90.00
_cell.angle_beta   90.00
_cell.angle_gamma   90.00
#
_symmetry.space_group_name_H-M   'P 1'
#
loop_
_entity.id
_entity.type
_entity.pdbx_description
1 polymer ?
#
loop_
_entity_poly.entity_id
_entity_poly.type
_entity_poly.pdbx_seq_one_letter_code
_entity_poly.pdbx_strand_id
1 'polypeptide(L)' 'MVLAVLFLLIAILCVIAVFRELKSQNFFAVGFAGISTLVFGFFAIATMYAEIVAMLTENTGTH' A
#
# COMPACT_ATOMS: atom_id res chain seq x y z
N MET A 1 1.06 -2.20 -14.31
CA MET A 1 0.49 -0.83 -14.24
C MET A 1 -0.78 -0.69 -13.38
N VAL A 2 -1.87 -1.43 -13.64
CA VAL A 2 -3.14 -1.28 -12.88
C VAL A 2 -3.01 -1.63 -11.40
N LEU A 3 -2.16 -2.60 -11.08
CA LEU A 3 -1.96 -3.10 -9.70
C LEU A 3 -1.31 -2.05 -8.79
N ALA A 4 -0.33 -1.30 -9.31
CA ALA A 4 0.34 -0.24 -8.57
C ALA A 4 -0.62 0.92 -8.21
N VAL A 5 -1.48 1.32 -9.15
CA VAL A 5 -2.47 2.39 -8.93
C VAL A 5 -3.53 1.96 -7.90
N LEU A 6 -4.01 0.72 -7.98
CA LEU A 6 -4.94 0.15 -7.00
C LEU A 6 -4.36 0.15 -5.59
N PHE A 7 -3.12 -0.32 -5.43
CA PHE A 7 -2.47 -0.32 -4.12
C PHE A 7 -2.22 1.08 -3.56
N LEU A 8 -1.92 2.07 -4.42
CA LEU A 8 -1.79 3.47 -4.01
C LEU A 8 -3.12 4.02 -3.48
N LEU A 9 -4.23 3.77 -4.20
CA LEU A 9 -5.56 4.17 -3.75
C LEU A 9 -5.97 3.49 -2.43
N ILE A 10 -5.68 2.20 -2.28
CA ILE A 10 -5.97 1.45 -1.05
C ILE A 10 -5.13 1.98 0.12
N ALA A 11 -3.87 2.32 -0.10
CA ALA A 11 -3.00 2.90 0.92
C ALA A 11 -3.53 4.26 1.43
N ILE A 12 -4.00 5.13 0.52
CA ILE A 12 -4.59 6.43 0.90
C ILE A 12 -5.87 6.21 1.73
N LEU A 13 -6.76 5.31 1.31
CA LEU A 13 -7.99 5.00 2.04
C LEU A 13 -7.70 4.42 3.44
N CYS A 14 -6.69 3.56 3.56
CA CYS A 14 -6.25 3.01 4.84
C CYS A 14 -5.72 4.10 5.80
N VAL A 15 -4.91 5.03 5.30
CA VAL A 15 -4.43 6.17 6.10
C VAL A 15 -5.61 7.01 6.60
N ILE A 16 -6.57 7.33 5.73
CA ILE A 16 -7.77 8.09 6.10
C ILE A 16 -8.58 7.35 7.18
N ALA A 17 -8.72 6.02 7.05
CA ALA A 17 -9.41 5.21 8.04
C ALA A 17 -8.71 5.28 9.41
N VAL A 18 -7.38 5.13 9.48
CA VAL A 18 -6.61 5.25 10.73
C VAL A 18 -6.82 6.60 11.42
N PHE A 19 -6.75 7.70 10.67
CA PHE A 19 -6.98 9.04 11.23
C PHE A 19 -8.42 9.23 11.74
N ARG A 20 -9.41 8.65 11.06
CA ARG A 20 -10.81 8.70 11.47
C ARG A 20 -11.08 7.86 12.73
N GLU A 21 -10.48 6.67 12.80
CA GLU A 21 -10.57 5.76 13.94
C GLU A 21 -9.91 6.35 15.20
N LEU A 22 -8.78 7.05 15.05
CA LEU A 22 -8.10 7.78 16.14
C LEU A 22 -9.01 8.85 16.76
N LYS A 23 -9.79 9.56 15.93
CA LYS A 23 -10.75 10.57 16.39
C LYS A 23 -11.96 9.97 17.11
N SER A 24 -12.25 8.69 16.89
CA SER A 24 -13.35 7.96 17.53
C SER A 24 -12.97 7.34 18.89
N GLN A 25 -11.72 7.50 19.35
CA GLN A 25 -11.17 6.86 20.57
C GLN A 25 -11.29 5.32 20.63
N ASN A 26 -11.59 4.65 19.52
CA ASN A 26 -11.75 3.21 19.51
C ASN A 26 -10.38 2.53 19.32
N PHE A 27 -9.64 2.37 20.42
CA PHE A 27 -8.26 1.83 20.42
C PHE A 27 -8.13 0.46 19.73
N PHE A 28 -9.14 -0.40 19.80
CA PHE A 28 -9.15 -1.71 19.11
C PHE A 28 -9.22 -1.56 17.59
N ALA A 29 -10.08 -0.66 17.11
CA ALA A 29 -10.24 -0.41 15.68
C ALA A 29 -9.02 0.34 15.11
N VAL A 30 -8.40 1.24 15.89
CA VAL A 30 -7.13 1.88 15.52
C VAL A 30 -6.03 0.84 15.32
N GLY A 31 -5.92 -0.16 16.21
CA GLY A 31 -4.95 -1.24 16.06
C GLY A 31 -5.17 -2.05 14.79
N PHE A 32 -6.42 -2.45 14.52
CA PHE A 32 -6.77 -3.22 13.31
C PHE A 32 -6.58 -2.41 12.01
N ALA A 33 -7.01 -1.15 12.00
CA ALA A 33 -6.82 -0.23 10.88
C ALA A 33 -5.34 0.08 10.66
N GLY A 34 -4.57 0.24 11.74
CA GLY A 34 -3.13 0.47 11.70
C GLY A 34 -2.39 -0.72 11.08
N ILE A 35 -2.69 -1.95 11.51
CA ILE A 35 -2.11 -3.17 10.93
C ILE A 35 -2.52 -3.29 9.45
N SER A 36 -3.79 -3.06 9.11
CA SER A 36 -4.26 -3.08 7.72
C SER A 36 -3.52 -2.05 6.86
N THR A 37 -3.32 -0.84 7.37
CA THR A 37 -2.55 0.21 6.68
C THR A 37 -1.09 -0.19 6.48
N LEU A 38 -0.49 -0.86 7.46
CA LEU A 38 0.90 -1.31 7.38
C LEU A 38 1.05 -2.42 6.34
N VAL A 39 0.14 -3.41 6.32
CA VAL A 39 0.13 -4.50 5.33
C VAL A 39 -0.15 -3.95 3.93
N PHE A 40 -1.23 -3.18 3.75
CA PHE A 40 -1.57 -2.62 2.43
C PHE A 40 -0.53 -1.61 1.93
N GLY A 41 0.05 -0.80 2.82
CA GLY A 41 1.16 0.10 2.49
C GLY A 41 2.43 -0.65 2.09
N PHE A 42 2.77 -1.72 2.80
CA PHE A 42 3.91 -2.58 2.46
C PHE A 42 3.73 -3.25 1.09
N PHE A 43 2.54 -3.79 0.82
CA PHE A 43 2.21 -4.36 -0.49
C PHE A 43 2.22 -3.30 -1.61
N ALA A 44 1.84 -2.05 -1.32
CA ALA A 44 1.93 -0.96 -2.28
C ALA A 44 3.37 -0.65 -2.69
N ILE A 45 4.28 -0.57 -1.71
CA ILE A 45 5.71 -0.35 -1.97
C ILE A 45 6.30 -1.53 -2.73
N ALA A 46 6.01 -2.76 -2.32
CA ALA A 46 6.49 -3.97 -3.01
C ALA A 46 6.02 -4.04 -4.47
N THR A 47 4.76 -3.66 -4.74
CA THR A 47 4.22 -3.61 -6.10
C THR A 47 4.91 -2.53 -6.94
N MET A 48 5.13 -1.34 -6.37
CA MET A 48 5.87 -0.27 -7.04
C MET A 48 7.31 -0.69 -7.35
N TYR A 49 7.97 -1.38 -6.42
CA TYR A 49 9.32 -1.91 -6.60
C TYR A 49 9.36 -3.00 -7.68
N ALA A 50 8.39 -3.91 -7.69
CA ALA A 50 8.29 -4.97 -8.69
C ALA A 50 8.05 -4.42 -10.11
N GLU A 51 7.22 -3.39 -10.27
CA GLU A 51 7.01 -2.73 -11.57
C GLU A 51 8.29 -2.02 -12.04
N ILE A 52 9.00 -1.32 -11.14
CA ILE A 52 10.28 -0.68 -11.47
C ILE A 52 11.33 -1.72 -11.85
N VAL A 53 11.45 -2.80 -11.08
CA VAL A 53 12.38 -3.91 -11.37
C VAL A 53 12.01 -4.58 -12.68
N ALA A 54 10.73 -4.86 -12.95
CA ALA A 54 10.29 -5.44 -14.20
C ALA A 54 10.62 -4.54 -15.40
N MET A 55 10.40 -3.23 -15.28
CA MET A 55 10.79 -2.25 -16.31
C MET A 55 12.32 -2.21 -16.51
N LEU A 56 13.09 -2.36 -15.43
CA LEU A 56 14.55 -2.41 -15.50
C LEU A 56 15.02 -3.72 -16.16
N THR A 57 14.47 -4.87 -15.75
CA THR A 57 14.76 -6.18 -16.34
C THR A 57 14.42 -6.22 -17.83
N GLU A 58 13.28 -5.65 -18.25
CA GLU A 58 12.93 -5.49 -19.67
C GLU A 58 13.94 -4.62 -20.43
N ASN A 59 14.45 -3.54 -19.81
CA ASN A 59 15.48 -2.68 -20.40
C ASN A 59 16.90 -3.27 -20.35
N THR A 60 17.15 -4.36 -19.60
CA THR A 60 18.49 -4.97 -19.47
C THR A 60 18.71 -6.14 -20.45
N GLY A 61 17.76 -6.44 -21.33
CA GLY A 61 17.98 -7.33 -22.46
C GLY A 61 18.41 -8.75 -22.07
N THR A 62 17.53 -9.51 -21.41
CA THR A 62 17.59 -10.96 -21.50
C THR A 62 16.25 -11.45 -22.02
N HIS A 63 16.27 -11.89 -23.27
CA HIS A 63 15.28 -12.78 -23.87
C HIS A 63 14.87 -13.91 -22.93
#